data_AF-A0A6G2VWG4-F1
#
_entry.id   AF-A0A6G2VWG4-F1
#
_cell.length_a   1.000
_cell.length_b   1.000
_cell.length_c   1.000
_cell.angle_alpha   90.00
_cell.angle_beta   90.00
_cell.angle_gamma   90.00
#
_symmetry.space_group_name_H-M   'P 1'
#
loop_
_entity.id
_entity.type
_entity.pdbx_description
1 polymer ?
#
loop_
_entity_poly.entity_id
_entity_poly.type
_entity_poly.pdbx_seq_one_letter_code
_entity_poly.pdbx_strand_id
1 'polypeptide(L)'
;MTQPRSRGKRTAWTAGILTVGLTTGLMGATPAQSVVGDQVPDGTDQYAVKLHIAYGSDDERSCSGTLVDSQWVLTSASCFMADPRHATKLTTGKPPYTTVVTLDGDNHPSAEAVFKQQVQEIVPHPDRDLVMARLSDPATIDNPLDGPFKDHPEATVGTAVPATGDELRAVGFGRTKDEWVPGRAHTGSFGVDTVDSSTLALSPAGGGGALCQGDAGGPVLNARGQVIGVVTASWNGGCFGSDETRTGAVATRVDDIADWVQRVRLTSRKDYVTDAVTAGDFNGDGRTDIAAVLVRGVVHVFYGRPDGTLQYGAGLSGLGTTEERQLVAGDFQEGAGLEVVTVESKGELSLGGRHSMIPNLWTRPGLWNDTAWKDGLPAATLHSKTPGHDTLLFQWPDGSLYTYKRDADGNLVNQKKSMWPDKSWKKKFIATGDFTGDGRDDIAAVAADGSLSLYPGKADGTFDKGRSMSSGKSWATNRAVLGGDFNGDGNADLAALTASGDLRWYAGDGKGGLAAGKGMWPAV
;
A
#
# COMPACT_ATOMS: atom_id res chain seq x y z
N MET A 1 -6.12 -28.48 -72.83
CA MET A 1 -4.64 -28.38 -72.81
C MET A 1 -4.10 -29.60 -72.07
N THR A 2 -3.94 -30.75 -72.72
CA THR A 2 -2.75 -31.23 -73.48
C THR A 2 -1.48 -31.45 -72.65
N GLN A 3 -1.29 -32.73 -72.29
CA GLN A 3 -0.02 -33.50 -72.19
C GLN A 3 0.98 -33.24 -71.03
N PRO A 4 1.90 -34.19 -70.71
CA PRO A 4 1.76 -35.67 -70.71
C PRO A 4 2.48 -36.41 -69.55
N ARG A 5 2.29 -37.73 -69.58
CA ARG A 5 2.93 -38.84 -68.86
C ARG A 5 4.45 -39.00 -69.09
N SER A 6 5.01 -39.85 -68.20
CA SER A 6 6.10 -40.83 -68.40
C SER A 6 7.47 -40.40 -67.82
N ARG A 7 8.30 -41.26 -67.22
CA ARG A 7 8.47 -42.73 -67.36
C ARG A 7 9.33 -43.22 -66.17
N GLY A 8 9.01 -44.38 -65.59
CA GLY A 8 9.84 -45.00 -64.55
C GLY A 8 11.05 -45.77 -65.11
N LYS A 9 11.94 -46.20 -64.21
CA LYS A 9 12.40 -47.60 -64.04
C LYS A 9 13.59 -47.75 -63.06
N ARG A 10 13.45 -48.76 -62.18
CA ARG A 10 14.43 -49.77 -61.73
C ARG A 10 15.52 -49.41 -60.71
N THR A 11 15.27 -49.89 -59.49
CA THR A 11 16.12 -50.77 -58.67
C THR A 11 17.53 -51.12 -59.18
N ALA A 12 18.54 -50.87 -58.34
CA ALA A 12 19.64 -51.80 -58.10
C ALA A 12 20.31 -51.51 -56.74
N TRP A 13 20.57 -52.59 -56.00
CA TRP A 13 21.28 -52.64 -54.74
C TRP A 13 22.77 -52.31 -54.89
N THR A 14 23.34 -51.62 -53.90
CA THR A 14 24.75 -51.80 -53.50
C THR A 14 24.89 -51.52 -52.01
N ALA A 15 25.26 -52.57 -51.28
CA ALA A 15 25.78 -52.49 -49.92
C ALA A 15 27.09 -51.68 -49.93
N GLY A 16 27.16 -50.66 -49.08
CA GLY A 16 28.34 -49.80 -48.90
C GLY A 16 28.68 -49.70 -47.42
N ILE A 17 29.82 -50.29 -47.08
CA ILE A 17 30.45 -50.37 -45.76
C ILE A 17 30.57 -48.97 -45.13
N LEU A 18 30.03 -48.82 -43.91
CA LEU A 18 30.22 -47.65 -43.05
C LEU A 18 31.66 -47.67 -42.51
N THR A 19 32.57 -46.93 -43.16
CA THR A 19 33.85 -46.55 -42.56
C THR A 19 33.63 -45.43 -41.56
N VAL A 20 33.92 -45.74 -40.30
CA VAL A 20 34.00 -44.78 -39.18
C VAL A 20 35.08 -43.74 -39.48
N GLY A 21 34.65 -42.55 -39.86
CA GLY A 21 35.49 -41.35 -39.82
C GLY A 21 35.36 -40.71 -38.45
N LEU A 22 36.35 -40.93 -37.58
CA LEU A 22 36.54 -40.13 -36.37
C LEU A 22 36.94 -38.71 -36.79
N THR A 23 35.95 -37.88 -37.11
CA THR A 23 36.13 -36.44 -37.03
C THR A 23 36.07 -36.08 -35.56
N THR A 24 37.24 -35.94 -34.93
CA THR A 24 37.39 -35.11 -33.73
C THR A 24 36.97 -33.70 -34.12
N GLY A 25 35.68 -33.42 -34.01
CA GLY A 25 35.18 -32.06 -33.89
C GLY A 25 35.80 -31.50 -32.63
N LEU A 26 36.82 -30.66 -32.79
CA LEU A 26 37.16 -29.66 -31.80
C LEU A 26 35.87 -28.87 -31.58
N MET A 27 35.12 -29.22 -30.53
CA MET A 27 34.25 -28.26 -29.90
C MET A 27 35.17 -27.13 -29.48
N GLY A 28 35.21 -26.06 -30.28
CA GLY A 28 35.71 -24.80 -29.80
C GLY A 28 34.88 -24.54 -28.55
N ALA A 29 35.53 -24.58 -27.39
CA ALA A 29 34.93 -24.06 -26.18
C ALA A 29 34.51 -22.64 -26.54
N THR A 30 33.20 -22.40 -26.61
CA THR A 30 32.69 -21.04 -26.55
C THR A 30 33.34 -20.44 -25.31
N PRO A 31 34.03 -19.29 -25.39
CA PRO A 31 34.56 -18.67 -24.19
C PRO A 31 33.40 -18.57 -23.21
N ALA A 32 33.58 -19.14 -22.01
CA ALA A 32 32.61 -18.98 -20.94
C ALA A 32 32.38 -17.48 -20.79
N GLN A 33 31.18 -17.02 -21.16
CA GLN A 33 30.84 -15.62 -20.99
C GLN A 33 30.94 -15.34 -19.49
N SER A 34 31.70 -14.29 -19.18
CA SER A 34 32.02 -13.89 -17.82
C SER A 34 30.76 -13.47 -17.10
N VAL A 35 30.40 -14.16 -16.01
CA VAL A 35 29.22 -13.80 -15.24
C VAL A 35 29.62 -13.03 -13.99
N VAL A 36 29.22 -11.75 -13.95
CA VAL A 36 28.68 -11.09 -12.77
C VAL A 36 27.46 -10.27 -13.22
N GLY A 37 26.28 -10.90 -13.15
CA GLY A 37 24.94 -10.35 -13.35
C GLY A 37 24.58 -9.83 -14.75
N ASP A 38 23.48 -10.31 -15.32
CA ASP A 38 22.93 -9.70 -16.54
C ASP A 38 22.39 -8.30 -16.22
N GLN A 39 22.52 -7.36 -17.15
CA GLN A 39 21.89 -6.06 -17.02
C GLN A 39 20.36 -6.25 -16.94
N VAL A 40 19.72 -5.58 -15.98
CA VAL A 40 18.25 -5.63 -15.84
C VAL A 40 17.60 -5.10 -17.12
N PRO A 41 16.70 -5.86 -17.77
CA PRO A 41 16.01 -5.41 -18.98
C PRO A 41 15.21 -4.11 -18.77
N ASP A 42 15.12 -3.31 -19.84
CA ASP A 42 14.31 -2.08 -19.82
C ASP A 42 12.85 -2.39 -19.44
N GLY A 43 12.29 -1.59 -18.54
CA GLY A 43 10.90 -1.77 -18.06
C GLY A 43 10.71 -2.85 -17.00
N THR A 44 11.78 -3.53 -16.57
CA THR A 44 11.72 -4.53 -15.48
C THR A 44 12.37 -4.00 -14.20
N ASP A 45 11.89 -4.46 -13.04
CA ASP A 45 12.39 -4.10 -11.70
C ASP A 45 12.63 -2.60 -11.48
N GLN A 46 11.76 -1.76 -12.05
CA GLN A 46 11.87 -0.30 -11.98
C GLN A 46 11.73 0.29 -10.56
N TYR A 47 11.45 -0.57 -9.58
CA TYR A 47 11.46 -0.26 -8.15
C TYR A 47 12.87 -0.33 -7.53
N ALA A 48 13.85 -0.95 -8.21
CA ALA A 48 15.23 -0.98 -7.73
C ALA A 48 15.87 0.41 -7.90
N VAL A 49 16.49 0.91 -6.83
CA VAL A 49 17.08 2.25 -6.79
C VAL A 49 18.53 2.22 -6.32
N LYS A 50 19.26 3.27 -6.66
CA LYS A 50 20.61 3.53 -6.17
C LYS A 50 20.58 4.62 -5.10
N LEU A 51 21.30 4.39 -4.01
CA LEU A 51 21.47 5.34 -2.92
C LEU A 51 22.91 5.87 -2.97
N HIS A 52 23.04 7.19 -3.06
CA HIS A 52 24.30 7.92 -2.96
C HIS A 52 24.43 8.44 -1.54
N ILE A 53 25.21 7.75 -0.71
CA ILE A 53 25.36 8.04 0.72
C ILE A 53 26.58 8.93 0.92
N ALA A 54 26.47 9.90 1.83
CA ALA A 54 27.49 10.93 2.07
C ALA A 54 27.81 11.72 0.79
N TYR A 55 26.76 11.96 -0.01
CA TYR A 55 26.86 12.62 -1.31
C TYR A 55 27.55 13.98 -1.20
N GLY A 56 28.53 14.23 -2.07
CA GLY A 56 29.31 15.46 -2.10
C GLY A 56 30.43 15.52 -1.06
N SER A 57 30.86 14.38 -0.51
CA SER A 57 32.00 14.27 0.40
C SER A 57 33.05 13.25 -0.10
N ASP A 58 34.24 13.26 0.50
CA ASP A 58 35.30 12.30 0.17
C ASP A 58 34.96 10.85 0.58
N ASP A 59 33.95 10.67 1.44
CA ASP A 59 33.47 9.37 1.94
C ASP A 59 32.21 8.89 1.19
N GLU A 60 31.93 9.46 0.02
CA GLU A 60 30.77 9.10 -0.80
C GLU A 60 30.82 7.61 -1.19
N ARG A 61 29.68 6.94 -1.01
CA ARG A 61 29.53 5.51 -1.31
C ARG A 61 28.16 5.22 -1.88
N SER A 62 28.07 4.12 -2.62
CA SER A 62 26.81 3.65 -3.17
C SER A 62 26.25 2.47 -2.38
N CYS A 63 24.92 2.45 -2.28
CA CYS A 63 24.14 1.29 -1.91
C CYS A 63 23.01 1.09 -2.92
N SER A 64 22.38 -0.06 -2.87
CA SER A 64 21.15 -0.37 -3.58
C SER A 64 19.95 -0.24 -2.63
N GLY A 65 18.75 -0.21 -3.19
CA GLY A 65 17.52 -0.09 -2.44
C GLY A 65 16.32 -0.51 -3.26
N THR A 66 15.17 -0.55 -2.60
CA THR A 66 13.89 -0.94 -3.22
C THR A 66 12.80 0.06 -2.85
N LEU A 67 12.14 0.66 -3.84
CA LEU A 67 10.92 1.43 -3.61
C LEU A 67 9.80 0.50 -3.15
N VAL A 68 9.30 0.72 -1.94
CA VAL A 68 8.13 0.04 -1.35
C VAL A 68 6.95 0.99 -1.15
N ASP A 69 7.17 2.26 -1.47
CA ASP A 69 6.22 3.36 -1.58
C ASP A 69 6.85 4.43 -2.46
N SER A 70 6.06 5.29 -3.09
CA SER A 70 6.54 6.44 -3.88
C SER A 70 7.50 7.40 -3.15
N GLN A 71 7.52 7.36 -1.81
CA GLN A 71 8.40 8.13 -0.95
C GLN A 71 9.22 7.27 0.03
N TRP A 72 9.16 5.93 -0.04
CA TRP A 72 9.86 5.05 0.89
C TRP A 72 10.72 4.02 0.18
N VAL A 73 11.98 3.98 0.57
CA VAL A 73 12.97 2.99 0.11
C VAL A 73 13.29 2.04 1.25
N LEU A 74 13.15 0.73 1.01
CA LEU A 74 13.68 -0.32 1.85
C LEU A 74 15.13 -0.63 1.44
N THR A 75 16.05 -0.59 2.40
CA THR A 75 17.49 -0.84 2.19
C THR A 75 18.14 -1.33 3.49
N SER A 76 19.44 -1.62 3.48
CA SER A 76 20.18 -2.07 4.65
C SER A 76 20.57 -0.88 5.56
N ALA A 77 20.42 -1.03 6.87
CA ALA A 77 20.79 -0.01 7.84
C ALA A 77 22.29 0.31 7.79
N SER A 78 23.12 -0.69 7.55
CA SER A 78 24.57 -0.62 7.38
C SER A 78 25.01 0.41 6.33
N CYS A 79 24.18 0.73 5.34
CA CYS A 79 24.46 1.80 4.37
C CYS A 79 24.63 3.17 5.02
N PHE A 80 23.89 3.46 6.08
CA PHE A 80 23.87 4.75 6.77
C PHE A 80 24.87 4.84 7.94
N MET A 81 25.71 3.81 8.13
CA MET A 81 26.64 3.73 9.25
C MET A 81 28.06 4.14 8.82
N ALA A 82 28.80 4.75 9.74
CA ALA A 82 30.20 5.17 9.51
C ALA A 82 31.12 3.96 9.26
N ASP A 83 30.92 2.89 10.04
CA ASP A 83 31.57 1.60 9.80
C ASP A 83 30.50 0.50 9.81
N PRO A 84 30.15 -0.06 8.63
CA PRO A 84 29.20 -1.17 8.51
C PRO A 84 29.57 -2.41 9.35
N ARG A 85 30.84 -2.54 9.76
CA ARG A 85 31.35 -3.69 10.53
C ARG A 85 31.21 -3.50 12.04
N HIS A 86 30.93 -2.28 12.50
CA HIS A 86 30.76 -1.97 13.92
C HIS A 86 29.36 -1.43 14.19
N ALA A 87 28.63 -2.11 15.07
CA ALA A 87 27.23 -1.77 15.37
C ALA A 87 27.09 -0.44 16.13
N THR A 88 27.01 0.69 15.43
CA THR A 88 26.38 1.91 15.94
C THR A 88 24.88 1.81 15.71
N LYS A 89 24.08 1.86 16.77
CA LYS A 89 22.62 1.80 16.65
C LYS A 89 22.10 3.07 15.97
N LEU A 90 21.54 2.94 14.77
CA LEU A 90 20.79 4.03 14.14
C LEU A 90 19.53 4.33 14.95
N THR A 91 19.14 5.60 14.95
CA THR A 91 17.88 6.07 15.56
C THR A 91 16.97 6.64 14.49
N THR A 92 15.67 6.50 14.69
CA THR A 92 14.68 7.15 13.83
C THR A 92 14.88 8.65 13.78
N GLY A 93 14.80 9.23 12.58
CA GLY A 93 14.97 10.67 12.35
C GLY A 93 15.83 10.97 11.13
N LYS A 94 16.44 12.16 11.09
CA LYS A 94 17.27 12.57 9.95
C LYS A 94 18.45 11.61 9.74
N PRO A 95 18.76 11.20 8.48
CA PRO A 95 19.92 10.36 8.23
C PRO A 95 21.23 11.04 8.67
N PRO A 96 22.24 10.28 9.16
CA PRO A 96 23.53 10.83 9.57
C PRO A 96 24.31 11.50 8.42
N TYR A 97 24.05 11.07 7.19
CA TYR A 97 24.71 11.54 5.99
C TYR A 97 23.69 12.03 4.96
N THR A 98 24.03 13.07 4.21
CA THR A 98 23.27 13.47 3.03
C THR A 98 23.17 12.27 2.09
N THR A 99 21.93 11.88 1.78
CA THR A 99 21.65 10.72 0.96
C THR A 99 20.70 11.11 -0.17
N VAL A 100 21.07 10.83 -1.41
CA VAL A 100 20.26 11.06 -2.60
C VAL A 100 19.90 9.72 -3.22
N VAL A 101 18.66 9.55 -3.67
CA VAL A 101 18.18 8.32 -4.30
C VAL A 101 17.93 8.57 -5.78
N THR A 102 18.43 7.71 -6.65
CA THR A 102 18.21 7.77 -8.11
C THR A 102 17.62 6.47 -8.62
N LEU A 103 16.84 6.55 -9.71
CA LEU A 103 16.20 5.41 -10.39
C LEU A 103 17.13 4.80 -11.45
N ASP A 104 17.93 5.66 -12.06
CA ASP A 104 19.02 5.29 -12.94
C ASP A 104 20.29 5.06 -12.12
N GLY A 105 21.23 4.33 -12.73
CA GLY A 105 22.55 4.16 -12.16
C GLY A 105 23.45 5.38 -12.39
N ASP A 106 22.88 6.55 -12.73
CA ASP A 106 23.62 7.80 -12.88
C ASP A 106 24.58 7.96 -11.70
N ASN A 107 25.88 7.89 -12.01
CA ASN A 107 26.94 7.93 -10.99
C ASN A 107 27.04 9.28 -10.31
N HIS A 108 26.37 10.29 -10.86
CA HIS A 108 26.28 11.64 -10.34
C HIS A 108 24.84 12.12 -10.44
N PRO A 109 24.09 12.16 -9.32
CA PRO A 109 22.76 12.73 -9.28
C PRO A 109 22.72 14.12 -9.90
N SER A 110 21.73 14.37 -10.75
CA SER A 110 21.48 15.71 -11.30
C SER A 110 21.19 16.71 -10.19
N ALA A 111 21.43 18.01 -10.42
CA ALA A 111 21.10 19.05 -9.44
C ALA A 111 19.61 19.02 -9.02
N GLU A 112 18.73 18.59 -9.93
CA GLU A 112 17.31 18.37 -9.64
C GLU A 112 17.09 17.17 -8.71
N ALA A 113 17.73 16.03 -8.97
CA ALA A 113 17.70 14.86 -8.10
C ALA A 113 18.21 15.20 -6.69
N VAL A 114 19.32 15.93 -6.59
CA VAL A 114 19.87 16.41 -5.31
C VAL A 114 18.88 17.30 -4.57
N PHE A 115 18.02 18.03 -5.26
CA PHE A 115 17.00 18.87 -4.61
C PHE A 115 15.75 18.08 -4.20
N LYS A 116 15.29 17.16 -5.04
CA LYS A 116 13.96 16.50 -4.90
C LYS A 116 14.00 15.11 -4.26
N GLN A 117 15.13 14.41 -4.32
CA GLN A 117 15.25 12.98 -4.02
C GLN A 117 16.16 12.72 -2.81
N GLN A 118 16.23 13.67 -1.87
CA GLN A 118 16.97 13.47 -0.63
C GLN A 118 16.17 12.68 0.40
N VAL A 119 16.87 11.79 1.11
CA VAL A 119 16.34 11.13 2.30
C VAL A 119 16.26 12.15 3.44
N GLN A 120 15.06 12.34 3.97
CA GLN A 120 14.81 13.25 5.10
C GLN A 120 14.66 12.52 6.43
N GLU A 121 14.22 11.28 6.38
CA GLU A 121 13.95 10.47 7.56
C GLU A 121 14.40 9.03 7.29
N ILE A 122 14.98 8.41 8.30
CA ILE A 122 15.23 6.97 8.34
C ILE A 122 14.49 6.38 9.53
N VAL A 123 13.96 5.17 9.35
CA VAL A 123 13.34 4.36 10.39
C VAL A 123 14.04 3.00 10.40
N PRO A 124 15.02 2.78 11.31
CA PRO A 124 15.73 1.51 11.41
C PRO A 124 14.83 0.42 11.99
N HIS A 125 14.97 -0.81 11.50
CA HIS A 125 14.36 -1.97 12.15
C HIS A 125 15.05 -2.23 13.51
N PRO A 126 14.32 -2.61 14.58
CA PRO A 126 14.91 -2.72 15.91
C PRO A 126 15.98 -3.81 16.08
N ASP A 127 15.90 -4.89 15.30
CA ASP A 127 16.73 -6.11 15.44
C ASP A 127 17.23 -6.69 14.10
N ARG A 128 17.17 -5.91 13.02
CA ARG A 128 17.59 -6.34 11.67
C ARG A 128 18.48 -5.27 11.03
N ASP A 129 19.40 -5.68 10.17
CA ASP A 129 20.14 -4.74 9.31
C ASP A 129 19.24 -4.28 8.16
N LEU A 130 18.27 -3.43 8.51
CA LEU A 130 17.22 -2.91 7.65
C LEU A 130 16.83 -1.50 8.09
N VAL A 131 16.51 -0.67 7.10
CA VAL A 131 16.02 0.68 7.33
C VAL A 131 15.03 1.06 6.23
N MET A 132 13.97 1.75 6.64
CA MET A 132 13.07 2.45 5.74
C MET A 132 13.54 3.89 5.62
N ALA A 133 13.91 4.32 4.42
CA ALA A 133 14.39 5.67 4.14
C ALA A 133 13.29 6.48 3.41
N ARG A 134 12.81 7.54 4.05
CA ARG A 134 11.77 8.42 3.52
C ARG A 134 12.39 9.54 2.69
N LEU A 135 11.85 9.72 1.51
CA LEU A 135 12.12 10.83 0.61
C LEU A 135 11.05 11.89 0.80
N SER A 136 11.42 13.15 0.61
CA SER A 136 10.44 14.21 0.42
C SER A 136 10.89 15.11 -0.71
N ASP A 137 9.98 15.45 -1.61
CA ASP A 137 10.24 16.45 -2.64
C ASP A 137 9.78 17.84 -2.14
N PRO A 138 10.71 18.81 -1.93
CA PRO A 138 10.35 20.16 -1.53
C PRO A 138 9.47 20.88 -2.56
N ALA A 139 9.54 20.48 -3.85
CA ALA A 139 8.69 21.01 -4.92
C ALA A 139 7.26 20.45 -4.87
N THR A 140 7.02 19.34 -4.16
CA THR A 140 5.69 18.80 -3.89
C THR A 140 5.29 19.02 -2.43
N ILE A 141 5.69 20.13 -1.80
CA ILE A 141 5.28 20.44 -0.41
C ILE A 141 3.75 20.46 -0.24
N ASP A 142 3.01 20.76 -1.32
CA ASP A 142 1.55 20.70 -1.37
C ASP A 142 0.99 19.27 -1.50
N ASN A 143 1.82 18.27 -1.84
CA ASN A 143 1.52 16.85 -1.69
C ASN A 143 2.76 16.02 -1.32
N PRO A 144 3.10 16.01 -0.04
CA PRO A 144 4.25 15.27 0.47
C PRO A 144 4.05 13.74 0.42
N LEU A 145 2.86 13.24 0.07
CA LEU A 145 2.59 11.81 -0.06
C LEU A 145 2.99 11.21 -1.41
N ASP A 146 2.98 12.01 -2.48
CA ASP A 146 3.38 11.53 -3.81
C ASP A 146 4.86 11.18 -3.85
N GLY A 147 5.68 11.85 -3.04
CA GLY A 147 7.13 11.69 -3.09
C GLY A 147 7.70 12.05 -4.47
N PRO A 148 9.02 11.90 -4.66
CA PRO A 148 9.65 12.16 -5.94
C PRO A 148 9.39 11.06 -6.99
N PHE A 149 8.86 9.89 -6.60
CA PHE A 149 8.72 8.71 -7.47
C PHE A 149 7.27 8.24 -7.65
N LYS A 150 6.31 9.17 -7.62
CA LYS A 150 4.86 8.88 -7.72
C LYS A 150 4.42 8.07 -8.94
N ASP A 151 5.15 8.16 -10.05
CA ASP A 151 4.82 7.51 -11.32
C ASP A 151 5.61 6.19 -11.52
N HIS A 152 6.35 5.74 -10.50
CA HIS A 152 7.19 4.55 -10.56
C HIS A 152 6.53 3.34 -9.87
N PRO A 153 6.75 2.11 -10.39
CA PRO A 153 6.30 0.90 -9.73
C PRO A 153 6.90 0.73 -8.32
N GLU A 154 6.12 0.13 -7.42
CA GLU A 154 6.52 -0.20 -6.06
C GLU A 154 6.67 -1.73 -5.93
N ALA A 155 7.68 -2.18 -5.18
CA ALA A 155 7.87 -3.59 -4.87
C ALA A 155 6.96 -4.03 -3.73
N THR A 156 6.43 -5.25 -3.84
CA THR A 156 5.69 -5.89 -2.74
C THR A 156 6.66 -6.70 -1.88
N VAL A 157 6.64 -6.46 -0.56
CA VAL A 157 7.34 -7.33 0.41
C VAL A 157 6.58 -8.64 0.54
N GLY A 158 7.25 -9.75 0.26
CA GLY A 158 6.68 -11.09 0.34
C GLY A 158 6.55 -11.55 1.80
N THR A 159 5.57 -12.41 2.06
CA THR A 159 5.33 -13.02 3.39
C THR A 159 5.57 -14.53 3.40
N ALA A 160 6.00 -15.08 2.26
CA ALA A 160 6.33 -16.49 2.14
C ALA A 160 7.72 -16.74 2.73
N VAL A 161 7.80 -17.67 3.68
CA VAL A 161 9.07 -18.10 4.27
C VAL A 161 9.92 -18.78 3.20
N PRO A 162 11.14 -18.29 2.90
CA PRO A 162 12.05 -18.96 1.98
C PRO A 162 12.57 -20.27 2.57
N ALA A 163 12.87 -21.24 1.71
CA ALA A 163 13.43 -22.53 2.08
C ALA A 163 14.83 -22.74 1.52
N THR A 164 15.65 -23.55 2.21
CA THR A 164 16.93 -24.01 1.65
C THR A 164 16.71 -24.70 0.32
N GLY A 165 17.49 -24.32 -0.68
CA GLY A 165 17.39 -24.80 -2.06
C GLY A 165 16.47 -23.97 -2.95
N ASP A 166 15.74 -22.98 -2.42
CA ASP A 166 14.99 -22.04 -3.25
C ASP A 166 15.95 -21.28 -4.17
N GLU A 167 15.54 -21.07 -5.42
CA GLU A 167 16.21 -20.17 -6.35
C GLU A 167 15.55 -18.79 -6.32
N LEU A 168 16.35 -17.78 -6.05
CA LEU A 168 15.97 -16.39 -5.88
C LEU A 168 16.76 -15.51 -6.84
N ARG A 169 16.30 -14.28 -7.02
CA ARG A 169 16.96 -13.31 -7.90
C ARG A 169 17.31 -12.04 -7.15
N ALA A 170 18.58 -11.67 -7.13
CA ALA A 170 19.00 -10.39 -6.55
C ALA A 170 19.14 -9.32 -7.64
N VAL A 171 18.77 -8.08 -7.31
CA VAL A 171 18.92 -6.91 -8.18
C VAL A 171 19.69 -5.82 -7.44
N GLY A 172 20.62 -5.14 -8.12
CA GLY A 172 21.42 -4.10 -7.48
C GLY A 172 22.25 -3.27 -8.45
N PHE A 173 22.86 -2.23 -7.91
CA PHE A 173 23.77 -1.29 -8.59
C PHE A 173 25.20 -1.45 -8.07
N GLY A 174 25.53 -2.59 -7.46
CA GLY A 174 26.88 -2.91 -7.05
C GLY A 174 27.82 -3.08 -8.23
N ARG A 175 29.12 -2.98 -7.96
CA ARG A 175 30.17 -3.20 -8.96
C ARG A 175 29.99 -4.56 -9.65
N THR A 176 30.30 -4.64 -10.93
CA THR A 176 30.31 -5.91 -11.65
C THR A 176 31.71 -6.52 -11.66
N LYS A 177 31.93 -7.55 -12.49
CA LYS A 177 33.27 -8.08 -12.78
C LYS A 177 34.18 -7.05 -13.43
N ASP A 178 33.59 -6.22 -14.30
CA ASP A 178 34.32 -5.41 -15.27
C ASP A 178 34.18 -3.90 -15.00
N GLU A 179 33.25 -3.50 -14.13
CA GLU A 179 32.92 -2.10 -13.87
C GLU A 179 32.81 -1.81 -12.37
N TRP A 180 33.48 -0.72 -11.93
CA TRP A 180 33.48 -0.29 -10.52
C TRP A 180 32.17 0.38 -10.08
N VAL A 181 31.57 1.23 -10.93
CA VAL A 181 30.28 1.88 -10.63
C VAL A 181 29.37 1.80 -11.83
N PRO A 182 28.49 0.79 -11.90
CA PRO A 182 27.64 0.63 -13.05
C PRO A 182 26.58 1.71 -13.18
N GLY A 183 26.36 2.11 -14.44
CA GLY A 183 25.32 3.07 -14.83
C GLY A 183 23.90 2.48 -14.82
N ARG A 184 23.74 1.17 -14.59
CA ARG A 184 22.45 0.47 -14.60
C ARG A 184 22.43 -0.66 -13.59
N ALA A 185 21.23 -1.07 -13.18
CA ALA A 185 21.05 -2.23 -12.32
C ALA A 185 21.40 -3.53 -13.05
N HIS A 186 21.93 -4.49 -12.29
CA HIS A 186 22.22 -5.85 -12.71
C HIS A 186 21.44 -6.84 -11.87
N THR A 187 21.29 -8.06 -12.39
CA THR A 187 20.56 -9.13 -11.74
C THR A 187 21.29 -10.46 -11.82
N GLY A 188 21.16 -11.28 -10.78
CA GLY A 188 21.71 -12.63 -10.76
C GLY A 188 20.80 -13.63 -10.04
N SER A 189 20.88 -14.91 -10.41
CA SER A 189 20.23 -16.01 -9.71
C SER A 189 21.09 -16.51 -8.55
N PHE A 190 20.45 -16.78 -7.40
CA PHE A 190 21.07 -17.24 -6.18
C PHE A 190 20.26 -18.37 -5.56
N GLY A 191 20.95 -19.41 -5.10
CA GLY A 191 20.37 -20.47 -4.28
C GLY A 191 20.41 -20.08 -2.81
N VAL A 192 19.37 -20.43 -2.07
CA VAL A 192 19.36 -20.33 -0.59
C VAL A 192 20.14 -21.49 0.00
N ASP A 193 21.30 -21.20 0.60
CA ASP A 193 22.10 -22.20 1.30
C ASP A 193 21.51 -22.49 2.69
N THR A 194 21.26 -21.43 3.47
CA THR A 194 20.70 -21.53 4.81
C THR A 194 19.66 -20.44 5.06
N VAL A 195 18.67 -20.78 5.87
CA VAL A 195 17.62 -19.88 6.35
C VAL A 195 17.76 -19.80 7.87
N ASP A 196 18.35 -18.72 8.36
CA ASP A 196 18.41 -18.41 9.80
C ASP A 196 17.18 -17.62 10.22
N SER A 197 17.04 -17.33 11.52
CA SER A 197 15.88 -16.57 12.05
C SER A 197 15.69 -15.19 11.40
N SER A 198 16.78 -14.56 10.95
CA SER A 198 16.80 -13.18 10.45
C SER A 198 17.48 -12.99 9.10
N THR A 199 18.18 -14.02 8.61
CA THR A 199 19.10 -13.90 7.48
C THR A 199 19.00 -15.11 6.56
N LEU A 200 19.40 -14.88 5.31
CA LEU A 200 19.61 -15.88 4.27
C LEU A 200 21.09 -15.91 3.94
N ALA A 201 21.70 -17.09 3.89
CA ALA A 201 22.96 -17.29 3.20
C ALA A 201 22.65 -17.68 1.75
N LEU A 202 23.29 -16.97 0.82
CA LEU A 202 23.05 -17.09 -0.62
C LEU A 202 24.35 -17.45 -1.32
N SER A 203 24.26 -18.34 -2.30
CA SER A 203 25.34 -18.64 -3.25
C SER A 203 24.85 -18.49 -4.69
N PRO A 204 25.70 -18.05 -5.63
CA PRO A 204 25.30 -17.93 -7.03
C PRO A 204 24.77 -19.26 -7.58
N ALA A 205 23.65 -19.23 -8.29
CA ALA A 205 22.99 -20.38 -8.90
C ALA A 205 22.82 -20.17 -10.42
N GLY A 206 22.68 -21.27 -11.17
CA GLY A 206 22.38 -21.21 -12.61
C GLY A 206 23.49 -20.55 -13.48
N GLY A 207 24.72 -20.48 -12.98
CA GLY A 207 25.79 -19.69 -13.59
C GLY A 207 25.74 -18.20 -13.26
N GLY A 208 24.89 -17.78 -12.31
CA GLY A 208 24.69 -16.41 -11.86
C GLY A 208 25.94 -15.73 -11.30
N GLY A 209 25.89 -14.40 -11.26
CA GLY A 209 26.98 -13.55 -10.80
C GLY A 209 27.18 -13.53 -9.29
N ALA A 210 28.33 -13.04 -8.84
CA ALA A 210 28.53 -12.71 -7.43
C ALA A 210 27.80 -11.42 -7.05
N LEU A 211 27.40 -11.29 -5.78
CA LEU A 211 27.02 -9.99 -5.22
C LEU A 211 28.28 -9.24 -4.77
N CYS A 212 28.27 -7.94 -4.95
CA CYS A 212 29.44 -7.10 -4.81
C CYS A 212 29.16 -5.84 -3.97
N GLN A 213 30.23 -5.13 -3.60
CA GLN A 213 30.14 -3.81 -3.00
C GLN A 213 29.22 -2.89 -3.83
N GLY A 214 28.27 -2.26 -3.13
CA GLY A 214 27.19 -1.45 -3.71
C GLY A 214 25.86 -2.19 -3.91
N ASP A 215 25.84 -3.54 -3.86
CA ASP A 215 24.59 -4.30 -3.88
C ASP A 215 23.89 -4.34 -2.51
N ALA A 216 24.60 -3.97 -1.43
CA ALA A 216 24.01 -3.83 -0.11
C ALA A 216 22.77 -2.92 -0.18
N GLY A 217 21.67 -3.40 0.39
CA GLY A 217 20.35 -2.78 0.35
C GLY A 217 19.48 -3.18 -0.85
N GLY A 218 20.03 -3.88 -1.84
CA GLY A 218 19.29 -4.34 -3.02
C GLY A 218 18.31 -5.47 -2.70
N PRO A 219 17.18 -5.57 -3.43
CA PRO A 219 16.19 -6.61 -3.19
C PRO A 219 16.66 -7.99 -3.64
N VAL A 220 16.29 -9.00 -2.86
CA VAL A 220 16.30 -10.41 -3.23
C VAL A 220 14.84 -10.84 -3.44
N LEU A 221 14.55 -11.34 -4.64
CA LEU A 221 13.21 -11.53 -5.18
C LEU A 221 12.89 -13.01 -5.34
N ASN A 222 11.64 -13.38 -5.06
CA ASN A 222 11.11 -14.69 -5.42
C ASN A 222 10.62 -14.73 -6.88
N ALA A 223 10.15 -15.89 -7.35
CA ALA A 223 9.63 -16.07 -8.71
C ALA A 223 8.43 -15.19 -9.07
N ARG A 224 7.73 -14.59 -8.09
CA ARG A 224 6.63 -13.64 -8.29
C ARG A 224 7.09 -12.18 -8.29
N GLY A 225 8.40 -11.92 -8.17
CA GLY A 225 8.95 -10.56 -8.06
C GLY A 225 8.69 -9.90 -6.70
N GLN A 226 8.36 -10.66 -5.65
CA GLN A 226 8.20 -10.12 -4.30
C GLN A 226 9.55 -10.11 -3.59
N VAL A 227 9.81 -9.06 -2.81
CA VAL A 227 11.02 -8.94 -1.99
C VAL A 227 10.93 -9.93 -0.84
N ILE A 228 11.85 -10.90 -0.79
CA ILE A 228 11.97 -11.91 0.28
C ILE A 228 13.25 -11.75 1.09
N GLY A 229 14.17 -10.88 0.64
CA GLY A 229 15.31 -10.44 1.42
C GLY A 229 15.91 -9.15 0.90
N VAL A 230 16.82 -8.58 1.68
CA VAL A 230 17.60 -7.37 1.33
C VAL A 230 19.07 -7.70 1.54
N VAL A 231 19.90 -7.53 0.51
CA VAL A 231 21.34 -7.84 0.57
C VAL A 231 21.99 -6.99 1.66
N THR A 232 22.84 -7.56 2.50
CA THR A 232 23.56 -6.81 3.56
C THR A 232 25.07 -6.98 3.48
N ALA A 233 25.54 -8.14 3.02
CA ALA A 233 26.96 -8.40 2.90
C ALA A 233 27.26 -9.37 1.76
N SER A 234 28.46 -9.28 1.21
CA SER A 234 28.98 -10.25 0.26
C SER A 234 30.48 -10.46 0.46
N TRP A 235 30.98 -11.61 0.03
CA TRP A 235 32.41 -11.90 0.04
C TRP A 235 33.16 -11.15 -1.06
N ASN A 236 32.49 -10.73 -2.14
CA ASN A 236 33.07 -10.04 -3.30
C ASN A 236 33.94 -10.88 -4.24
N GLY A 237 33.94 -12.20 -4.12
CA GLY A 237 34.69 -13.03 -5.05
C GLY A 237 34.18 -12.88 -6.48
N GLY A 238 35.08 -12.64 -7.43
CA GLY A 238 34.73 -12.41 -8.84
C GLY A 238 34.30 -10.97 -9.19
N CYS A 239 34.22 -10.06 -8.22
CA CYS A 239 33.95 -8.65 -8.44
C CYS A 239 35.20 -7.89 -8.92
N PHE A 240 35.01 -6.78 -9.63
CA PHE A 240 36.09 -5.93 -10.15
C PHE A 240 37.06 -5.52 -9.03
N GLY A 241 38.35 -5.81 -9.23
CA GLY A 241 39.40 -5.44 -8.28
C GLY A 241 39.38 -6.20 -6.96
N SER A 242 38.74 -7.37 -6.89
CA SER A 242 38.81 -8.27 -5.73
C SER A 242 39.60 -9.54 -6.05
N ASP A 243 40.54 -9.88 -5.16
CA ASP A 243 41.27 -11.16 -5.17
C ASP A 243 40.56 -12.25 -4.34
N GLU A 244 39.40 -11.95 -3.76
CA GLU A 244 38.60 -12.93 -3.03
C GLU A 244 38.05 -14.00 -3.98
N THR A 245 37.89 -15.23 -3.48
CA THR A 245 37.39 -16.36 -4.28
C THR A 245 36.01 -16.83 -3.82
N ARG A 246 35.62 -16.52 -2.58
CA ARG A 246 34.29 -16.81 -2.05
C ARG A 246 33.26 -15.86 -2.68
N THR A 247 32.18 -16.42 -3.19
CA THR A 247 31.13 -15.69 -3.92
C THR A 247 29.82 -15.57 -3.14
N GLY A 248 29.75 -16.16 -1.94
CA GLY A 248 28.55 -16.14 -1.11
C GLY A 248 28.18 -14.74 -0.63
N ALA A 249 26.92 -14.60 -0.25
CA ALA A 249 26.34 -13.36 0.26
C ALA A 249 25.37 -13.64 1.41
N VAL A 250 25.04 -12.57 2.15
CA VAL A 250 24.05 -12.57 3.21
C VAL A 250 22.99 -11.54 2.86
N ALA A 251 21.73 -11.93 3.04
CA ALA A 251 20.60 -11.02 2.95
C ALA A 251 19.79 -11.08 4.26
N THR A 252 19.26 -9.94 4.69
CA THR A 252 18.26 -9.91 5.76
C THR A 252 16.93 -10.44 5.23
N ARG A 253 16.29 -11.36 5.96
CA ARG A 253 14.95 -11.87 5.66
C ARG A 253 13.88 -10.79 5.86
N VAL A 254 12.86 -10.80 5.00
CA VAL A 254 11.74 -9.83 5.12
C VAL A 254 10.35 -10.45 5.20
N ASP A 255 10.24 -11.78 5.22
CA ASP A 255 8.96 -12.49 5.25
C ASP A 255 8.13 -12.21 6.51
N ASP A 256 8.79 -11.88 7.63
CA ASP A 256 8.20 -11.56 8.93
C ASP A 256 8.15 -10.05 9.23
N ILE A 257 8.63 -9.18 8.33
CA ILE A 257 8.68 -7.72 8.54
C ILE A 257 7.77 -6.91 7.61
N ALA A 258 6.96 -7.57 6.78
CA ALA A 258 5.97 -6.90 5.92
C ALA A 258 5.03 -5.99 6.74
N ASP A 259 4.63 -6.42 7.94
CA ASP A 259 3.85 -5.62 8.88
C ASP A 259 4.58 -4.32 9.29
N TRP A 260 5.86 -4.43 9.68
CA TRP A 260 6.66 -3.27 10.05
C TRP A 260 6.77 -2.26 8.90
N VAL A 261 7.02 -2.71 7.66
CA VAL A 261 7.06 -1.83 6.49
C VAL A 261 5.73 -1.07 6.33
N GLN A 262 4.59 -1.73 6.50
CA GLN A 262 3.29 -1.08 6.43
C GLN A 262 3.10 -0.07 7.57
N ARG A 263 3.47 -0.40 8.81
CA ARG A 263 3.37 0.53 9.94
C ARG A 263 4.20 1.79 9.71
N VAL A 264 5.42 1.63 9.20
CA VAL A 264 6.29 2.77 8.85
C VAL A 264 5.66 3.62 7.74
N ARG A 265 5.12 3.02 6.68
CA ARG A 265 4.42 3.77 5.61
C ARG A 265 3.23 4.58 6.13
N LEU A 266 2.58 4.15 7.21
CA LEU A 266 1.44 4.86 7.79
C LEU A 266 1.83 6.10 8.60
N THR A 267 3.04 6.16 9.16
CA THR A 267 3.49 7.35 9.93
C THR A 267 3.54 8.59 9.05
N SER A 268 3.82 8.43 7.76
CA SER A 268 3.81 9.53 6.79
C SER A 268 2.41 9.95 6.35
N ARG A 269 1.38 9.13 6.56
CA ARG A 269 0.02 9.35 6.02
C ARG A 269 -0.98 9.93 7.01
N LYS A 270 -0.84 9.57 8.29
CA LYS A 270 -1.81 9.94 9.34
C LYS A 270 -2.06 11.46 9.42
N ASP A 271 -1.03 12.27 9.21
CA ASP A 271 -1.11 13.73 9.33
C ASP A 271 -1.84 14.39 8.16
N TYR A 272 -2.17 13.61 7.12
CA TYR A 272 -2.81 14.07 5.88
C TYR A 272 -4.24 13.58 5.70
N VAL A 273 -4.79 12.88 6.71
CA VAL A 273 -6.20 12.47 6.72
C VAL A 273 -7.10 13.70 6.88
N THR A 274 -7.93 13.95 5.87
CA THR A 274 -8.90 15.07 5.86
C THR A 274 -10.16 14.73 6.68
N ASP A 275 -11.12 15.66 6.74
CA ASP A 275 -12.41 15.44 7.42
C ASP A 275 -13.37 14.57 6.59
N ALA A 276 -13.09 14.40 5.30
CA ALA A 276 -13.84 13.54 4.40
C ALA A 276 -13.41 12.09 4.61
N VAL A 277 -13.95 11.49 5.67
CA VAL A 277 -13.72 10.11 6.09
C VAL A 277 -15.02 9.32 6.10
N THR A 278 -14.92 8.01 5.88
CA THR A 278 -16.02 7.07 5.97
C THR A 278 -15.52 5.71 6.45
N ALA A 279 -16.45 4.82 6.79
CA ALA A 279 -16.16 3.49 7.29
C ALA A 279 -17.05 2.46 6.60
N GLY A 280 -16.49 1.30 6.31
CA GLY A 280 -17.16 0.17 5.66
C GLY A 280 -16.18 -0.97 5.42
N ASP A 281 -16.66 -2.18 5.12
CA ASP A 281 -15.79 -3.33 4.83
C ASP A 281 -15.30 -3.27 3.37
N PHE A 282 -14.16 -2.62 3.15
CA PHE A 282 -13.59 -2.39 1.82
C PHE A 282 -12.78 -3.59 1.33
N ASN A 283 -12.49 -4.59 2.13
CA ASN A 283 -11.74 -5.77 1.68
C ASN A 283 -12.55 -7.09 1.76
N GLY A 284 -13.76 -7.04 2.30
CA GLY A 284 -14.65 -8.18 2.47
C GLY A 284 -14.22 -9.13 3.57
N ASP A 285 -13.40 -8.68 4.53
CA ASP A 285 -12.87 -9.51 5.62
C ASP A 285 -13.79 -9.61 6.85
N GLY A 286 -14.93 -8.92 6.80
CA GLY A 286 -15.93 -8.88 7.86
C GLY A 286 -15.63 -7.86 8.96
N ARG A 287 -14.52 -7.11 8.89
CA ARG A 287 -14.26 -5.95 9.75
C ARG A 287 -14.52 -4.66 8.98
N THR A 288 -14.87 -3.63 9.74
CA THR A 288 -15.00 -2.29 9.22
C THR A 288 -13.61 -1.69 9.00
N ASP A 289 -13.38 -1.22 7.79
CA ASP A 289 -12.20 -0.45 7.40
C ASP A 289 -12.51 1.05 7.41
N ILE A 290 -11.48 1.88 7.27
CA ILE A 290 -11.62 3.33 7.16
C ILE A 290 -11.14 3.79 5.79
N ALA A 291 -11.95 4.59 5.11
CA ALA A 291 -11.53 5.30 3.92
C ALA A 291 -11.50 6.81 4.18
N ALA A 292 -10.46 7.47 3.69
CA ALA A 292 -10.27 8.89 3.85
C ALA A 292 -9.79 9.53 2.55
N VAL A 293 -10.29 10.71 2.23
CA VAL A 293 -9.60 11.59 1.30
C VAL A 293 -8.28 12.03 1.95
N LEU A 294 -7.17 11.76 1.28
CA LEU A 294 -5.86 12.31 1.63
C LEU A 294 -5.60 13.61 0.83
N VAL A 295 -4.40 14.15 0.95
CA VAL A 295 -3.96 15.30 0.14
C VAL A 295 -4.09 15.00 -1.36
N ARG A 296 -4.48 16.01 -2.14
CA ARG A 296 -4.87 15.94 -3.58
C ARG A 296 -6.17 15.22 -3.90
N GLY A 297 -6.96 14.85 -2.89
CA GLY A 297 -8.35 14.47 -3.12
C GLY A 297 -8.60 13.00 -3.39
N VAL A 298 -7.54 12.19 -3.55
CA VAL A 298 -7.69 10.74 -3.77
C VAL A 298 -8.10 10.08 -2.45
N VAL A 299 -9.07 9.17 -2.53
CA VAL A 299 -9.48 8.34 -1.39
C VAL A 299 -8.50 7.20 -1.20
N HIS A 300 -8.03 7.01 0.02
CA HIS A 300 -7.25 5.84 0.44
C HIS A 300 -7.99 5.07 1.52
N VAL A 301 -7.85 3.74 1.47
CA VAL A 301 -8.41 2.82 2.45
C VAL A 301 -7.33 2.32 3.39
N PHE A 302 -7.69 2.23 4.66
CA PHE A 302 -6.93 1.66 5.75
C PHE A 302 -7.71 0.48 6.31
N TYR A 303 -7.18 -0.74 6.14
CA TYR A 303 -7.86 -1.96 6.57
C TYR A 303 -7.79 -2.14 8.09
N GLY A 304 -8.90 -2.57 8.68
CA GLY A 304 -9.03 -2.87 10.11
C GLY A 304 -8.34 -4.18 10.50
N ARG A 305 -7.58 -4.15 11.58
CA ARG A 305 -6.93 -5.33 12.17
C ARG A 305 -7.72 -5.85 13.37
N PRO A 306 -7.62 -7.15 13.69
CA PRO A 306 -8.28 -7.72 14.87
C PRO A 306 -7.90 -7.07 16.21
N ASP A 307 -6.75 -6.41 16.31
CA ASP A 307 -6.32 -5.69 17.51
C ASP A 307 -6.89 -4.25 17.60
N GLY A 308 -7.68 -3.84 16.62
CA GLY A 308 -8.27 -2.50 16.48
C GLY A 308 -7.34 -1.47 15.85
N THR A 309 -6.16 -1.88 15.36
CA THR A 309 -5.25 -1.00 14.61
C THR A 309 -5.52 -1.04 13.10
N LEU A 310 -4.89 -0.14 12.36
CA LEU A 310 -5.03 -0.03 10.92
C LEU A 310 -3.78 -0.50 10.18
N GLN A 311 -3.98 -1.00 8.97
CA GLN A 311 -2.93 -1.14 7.97
C GLN A 311 -3.27 -0.37 6.72
N TYR A 312 -2.26 0.05 5.96
CA TYR A 312 -2.53 0.61 4.64
C TYR A 312 -3.16 -0.45 3.74
N GLY A 313 -4.27 -0.09 3.10
CA GLY A 313 -4.94 -0.95 2.14
C GLY A 313 -4.58 -0.55 0.72
N ALA A 314 -5.39 0.32 0.12
CA ALA A 314 -5.24 0.73 -1.27
C ALA A 314 -5.60 2.20 -1.47
N GLY A 315 -5.03 2.80 -2.52
CA GLY A 315 -5.57 4.02 -3.12
C GLY A 315 -6.73 3.65 -4.06
N LEU A 316 -7.84 4.37 -3.96
CA LEU A 316 -9.04 4.17 -4.76
C LEU A 316 -9.01 5.17 -5.93
N SER A 317 -8.22 4.85 -6.95
CA SER A 317 -8.02 5.75 -8.09
C SER A 317 -9.34 6.09 -8.77
N GLY A 318 -9.60 7.38 -9.02
CA GLY A 318 -10.86 7.85 -9.60
C GLY A 318 -11.95 8.19 -8.57
N LEU A 319 -11.75 7.86 -7.29
CA LEU A 319 -12.64 8.25 -6.19
C LEU A 319 -12.07 9.47 -5.42
N GLY A 320 -12.93 10.47 -5.25
CA GLY A 320 -12.64 11.69 -4.50
C GLY A 320 -12.02 12.83 -5.33
N THR A 321 -12.04 14.02 -4.73
CA THR A 321 -11.42 15.26 -5.21
C THR A 321 -10.97 16.10 -4.01
N THR A 322 -10.26 17.20 -4.26
CA THR A 322 -9.96 18.18 -3.20
C THR A 322 -11.19 18.96 -2.71
N GLU A 323 -12.34 18.81 -3.38
CA GLU A 323 -13.59 19.48 -3.04
C GLU A 323 -14.51 18.63 -2.16
N GLU A 324 -14.12 17.40 -1.80
CA GLU A 324 -14.97 16.51 -1.00
C GLU A 324 -15.17 17.02 0.42
N ARG A 325 -16.44 17.12 0.84
CA ARG A 325 -16.84 17.52 2.19
C ARG A 325 -17.16 16.34 3.08
N GLN A 326 -17.72 15.27 2.52
CA GLN A 326 -18.01 14.05 3.24
C GLN A 326 -18.05 12.85 2.29
N LEU A 327 -17.66 11.69 2.81
CA LEU A 327 -17.82 10.39 2.17
C LEU A 327 -18.84 9.57 2.95
N VAL A 328 -19.64 8.78 2.26
CA VAL A 328 -20.61 7.85 2.86
C VAL A 328 -20.48 6.50 2.16
N ALA A 329 -19.80 5.55 2.80
CA ALA A 329 -19.73 4.18 2.33
C ALA A 329 -21.01 3.40 2.70
N GLY A 330 -21.40 2.48 1.84
CA GLY A 330 -22.56 1.61 2.01
C GLY A 330 -22.76 0.69 0.81
N ASP A 331 -23.58 -0.34 0.98
CA ASP A 331 -23.99 -1.27 -0.06
C ASP A 331 -25.23 -0.73 -0.76
N PHE A 332 -25.01 0.19 -1.71
CA PHE A 332 -26.06 0.95 -2.36
C PHE A 332 -26.60 0.27 -3.62
N GLN A 333 -25.85 -0.65 -4.23
CA GLN A 333 -26.23 -1.31 -5.48
C GLN A 333 -26.04 -2.83 -5.38
N GLU A 334 -27.08 -3.58 -5.74
CA GLU A 334 -27.04 -5.04 -5.70
C GLU A 334 -25.90 -5.61 -6.57
N GLY A 335 -25.06 -6.44 -5.95
CA GLY A 335 -23.97 -7.16 -6.64
C GLY A 335 -22.74 -6.31 -6.98
N ALA A 336 -22.70 -5.03 -6.60
CA ALA A 336 -21.55 -4.15 -6.83
C ALA A 336 -20.56 -4.11 -5.64
N GLY A 337 -21.02 -4.53 -4.45
CA GLY A 337 -20.20 -4.62 -3.23
C GLY A 337 -20.35 -3.36 -2.39
N LEU A 338 -19.24 -2.90 -1.81
CA LEU A 338 -19.24 -1.62 -1.08
C LEU A 338 -19.05 -0.47 -2.07
N GLU A 339 -19.96 0.50 -2.06
CA GLU A 339 -19.85 1.75 -2.80
C GLU A 339 -19.57 2.93 -1.85
N VAL A 340 -19.25 4.09 -2.43
CA VAL A 340 -19.03 5.33 -1.69
C VAL A 340 -19.77 6.48 -2.35
N VAL A 341 -20.76 7.04 -1.65
CA VAL A 341 -21.35 8.33 -2.02
C VAL A 341 -20.39 9.44 -1.62
N THR A 342 -20.07 10.33 -2.57
CA THR A 342 -19.24 11.51 -2.32
C THR A 342 -20.11 12.77 -2.33
N VAL A 343 -19.83 13.70 -1.40
CA VAL A 343 -20.52 14.98 -1.28
C VAL A 343 -19.52 16.10 -1.51
N GLU A 344 -19.56 16.72 -2.69
CA GLU A 344 -18.63 17.78 -3.04
C GLU A 344 -19.04 19.14 -2.46
N SER A 345 -18.09 20.08 -2.40
CA SER A 345 -18.26 21.42 -1.83
C SER A 345 -19.36 22.25 -2.50
N LYS A 346 -19.61 22.01 -3.78
CA LYS A 346 -20.67 22.65 -4.58
C LYS A 346 -22.02 21.95 -4.47
N GLY A 347 -22.09 20.80 -3.81
CA GLY A 347 -23.31 20.02 -3.60
C GLY A 347 -23.56 18.96 -4.67
N GLU A 348 -22.58 18.63 -5.50
CA GLU A 348 -22.70 17.46 -6.39
C GLU A 348 -22.60 16.19 -5.55
N LEU A 349 -23.53 15.26 -5.81
CA LEU A 349 -23.47 13.90 -5.27
C LEU A 349 -23.05 12.95 -6.36
N SER A 350 -22.10 12.08 -6.06
CA SER A 350 -21.70 10.98 -6.93
C SER A 350 -21.76 9.66 -6.19
N LEU A 351 -21.99 8.56 -6.91
CA LEU A 351 -21.95 7.21 -6.36
C LEU A 351 -20.74 6.48 -6.94
N GLY A 352 -19.68 6.38 -6.15
CA GLY A 352 -18.46 5.70 -6.50
C GLY A 352 -18.58 4.19 -6.35
N GLY A 353 -18.16 3.43 -7.37
CA GLY A 353 -18.12 1.97 -7.33
C GLY A 353 -16.86 1.39 -7.99
N ARG A 354 -16.55 0.12 -7.72
CA ARG A 354 -15.39 -0.55 -8.33
C ARG A 354 -15.58 -0.76 -9.83
N HIS A 355 -14.53 -0.49 -10.59
CA HIS A 355 -14.49 -0.84 -12.00
C HIS A 355 -14.43 -2.36 -12.17
N SER A 356 -15.31 -2.93 -13.01
CA SER A 356 -15.47 -4.38 -13.15
C SER A 356 -14.25 -5.11 -13.73
N MET A 357 -13.38 -4.41 -14.47
CA MET A 357 -12.24 -5.02 -15.17
C MET A 357 -10.85 -4.57 -14.68
N ILE A 358 -10.75 -3.47 -13.94
CA ILE A 358 -9.46 -2.85 -13.59
C ILE A 358 -9.37 -2.79 -12.07
N PRO A 359 -8.48 -3.57 -11.44
CA PRO A 359 -8.30 -3.54 -9.99
C PRO A 359 -7.99 -2.13 -9.48
N ASN A 360 -8.59 -1.76 -8.34
CA ASN A 360 -8.40 -0.47 -7.67
C ASN A 360 -8.81 0.79 -8.46
N LEU A 361 -9.32 0.64 -9.69
CA LEU A 361 -9.98 1.74 -10.40
C LEU A 361 -11.42 1.85 -9.93
N TRP A 362 -11.83 3.06 -9.57
CA TRP A 362 -13.19 3.40 -9.21
C TRP A 362 -13.79 4.30 -10.27
N THR A 363 -15.06 4.06 -10.59
CA THR A 363 -15.87 4.98 -11.37
C THR A 363 -16.71 5.82 -10.43
N ARG A 364 -16.94 7.08 -10.77
CA ARG A 364 -17.69 8.02 -9.94
C ARG A 364 -18.76 8.75 -10.76
N PRO A 365 -19.79 8.04 -11.25
CA PRO A 365 -20.93 8.68 -11.89
C PRO A 365 -21.68 9.61 -10.94
N GLY A 366 -22.19 10.72 -11.48
CA GLY A 366 -23.08 11.61 -10.74
C GLY A 366 -24.37 10.90 -10.34
N LEU A 367 -24.74 11.02 -9.06
CA LEU A 367 -25.97 10.48 -8.48
C LEU A 367 -27.11 11.49 -8.64
N TRP A 368 -27.01 12.64 -7.97
CA TRP A 368 -28.00 13.73 -8.05
C TRP A 368 -27.29 15.09 -8.17
N ASN A 369 -27.67 15.86 -9.18
CA ASN A 369 -27.04 17.14 -9.50
C ASN A 369 -27.93 18.30 -9.00
N ASP A 370 -27.85 18.59 -7.70
CA ASP A 370 -28.53 19.73 -7.07
C ASP A 370 -27.61 20.38 -6.03
N THR A 371 -27.27 21.65 -6.21
CA THR A 371 -26.38 22.38 -5.29
C THR A 371 -26.85 22.42 -3.83
N ALA A 372 -28.12 22.10 -3.54
CA ALA A 372 -28.65 22.06 -2.18
C ALA A 372 -27.96 21.02 -1.26
N TRP A 373 -27.33 19.97 -1.83
CA TRP A 373 -26.71 18.91 -1.01
C TRP A 373 -25.51 19.38 -0.19
N LYS A 374 -24.84 20.46 -0.59
CA LYS A 374 -23.75 21.06 0.20
C LYS A 374 -24.22 21.52 1.59
N ASP A 375 -25.51 21.77 1.75
CA ASP A 375 -26.11 22.23 3.00
C ASP A 375 -26.69 21.07 3.83
N GLY A 376 -26.86 19.89 3.23
CA GLY A 376 -27.40 18.68 3.86
C GLY A 376 -26.33 17.88 4.60
N LEU A 377 -25.72 18.44 5.65
CA LEU A 377 -24.67 17.76 6.41
C LEU A 377 -24.91 17.83 7.93
N PRO A 378 -24.49 16.82 8.70
CA PRO A 378 -23.81 15.59 8.26
C PRO A 378 -24.75 14.58 7.58
N ALA A 379 -24.15 13.71 6.77
CA ALA A 379 -24.77 12.57 6.12
C ALA A 379 -24.22 11.23 6.65
N ALA A 380 -24.96 10.15 6.49
CA ALA A 380 -24.57 8.79 6.86
C ALA A 380 -25.29 7.75 5.98
N THR A 381 -24.81 6.51 6.03
CA THR A 381 -25.54 5.36 5.47
C THR A 381 -26.53 4.82 6.50
N LEU A 382 -27.59 4.16 6.07
CA LEU A 382 -28.46 3.35 6.91
C LEU A 382 -28.53 1.97 6.28
N HIS A 383 -28.00 0.98 6.99
CA HIS A 383 -27.89 -0.36 6.48
C HIS A 383 -29.26 -1.02 6.35
N SER A 384 -29.46 -1.66 5.19
CA SER A 384 -30.63 -2.47 4.93
C SER A 384 -30.34 -3.94 5.25
N LYS A 385 -31.36 -4.68 5.65
CA LYS A 385 -31.27 -6.15 5.75
C LYS A 385 -31.23 -6.84 4.38
N THR A 386 -31.55 -6.09 3.33
CA THR A 386 -31.47 -6.55 1.95
C THR A 386 -30.13 -6.08 1.39
N PRO A 387 -29.24 -6.99 0.96
CA PRO A 387 -27.99 -6.63 0.29
C PRO A 387 -28.26 -5.72 -0.92
N GLY A 388 -27.41 -4.73 -1.18
CA GLY A 388 -27.58 -3.74 -2.24
C GLY A 388 -28.57 -2.62 -1.95
N HIS A 389 -29.18 -2.58 -0.76
CA HIS A 389 -30.32 -1.71 -0.48
C HIS A 389 -30.09 -0.70 0.65
N ASP A 390 -28.85 -0.40 1.04
CA ASP A 390 -28.56 0.63 2.04
C ASP A 390 -29.13 1.99 1.64
N THR A 391 -29.50 2.87 2.56
CA THR A 391 -30.03 4.18 2.19
C THR A 391 -29.20 5.30 2.75
N LEU A 392 -29.37 6.49 2.18
CA LEU A 392 -28.73 7.70 2.65
C LEU A 392 -29.56 8.38 3.72
N LEU A 393 -28.91 8.87 4.75
CA LEU A 393 -29.45 9.72 5.81
C LEU A 393 -28.80 11.10 5.74
N PHE A 394 -29.59 12.17 5.67
CA PHE A 394 -29.10 13.54 5.61
C PHE A 394 -29.79 14.41 6.67
N GLN A 395 -28.99 15.13 7.46
CA GLN A 395 -29.48 16.27 8.24
C GLN A 395 -29.51 17.52 7.37
N TRP A 396 -30.55 18.35 7.53
CA TRP A 396 -30.69 19.62 6.81
C TRP A 396 -30.62 20.84 7.74
N PRO A 397 -30.27 22.05 7.24
CA PRO A 397 -30.07 23.24 8.08
C PRO A 397 -31.32 23.68 8.85
N ASP A 398 -32.50 23.35 8.32
CA ASP A 398 -33.78 23.64 8.96
C ASP A 398 -34.07 22.75 10.17
N GLY A 399 -33.20 21.76 10.45
CA GLY A 399 -33.32 20.81 11.55
C GLY A 399 -34.10 19.54 11.20
N SER A 400 -34.38 19.31 9.92
CA SER A 400 -34.99 18.05 9.45
C SER A 400 -33.94 16.94 9.30
N LEU A 401 -34.36 15.70 9.50
CA LEU A 401 -33.58 14.50 9.21
C LEU A 401 -34.36 13.65 8.18
N TYR A 402 -33.75 13.39 7.03
CA TYR A 402 -34.40 12.64 5.94
C TYR A 402 -33.58 11.42 5.53
N THR A 403 -34.29 10.33 5.26
CA THR A 403 -33.78 9.24 4.43
C THR A 403 -34.30 9.38 3.00
N TYR A 404 -33.68 8.69 2.05
CA TYR A 404 -34.11 8.66 0.65
C TYR A 404 -34.71 7.31 0.29
N LYS A 405 -35.69 7.31 -0.61
CA LYS A 405 -36.38 6.09 -1.00
C LYS A 405 -35.61 5.36 -2.09
N ARG A 406 -36.00 4.09 -2.28
CA ARG A 406 -35.61 3.29 -3.43
C ARG A 406 -36.81 3.03 -4.34
N ASP A 407 -36.55 2.86 -5.63
CA ASP A 407 -37.56 2.41 -6.59
C ASP A 407 -37.72 0.87 -6.58
N ALA A 408 -38.54 0.35 -7.51
CA ALA A 408 -38.84 -1.08 -7.59
C ALA A 408 -37.64 -1.92 -8.06
N ASP A 409 -36.69 -1.30 -8.76
CA ASP A 409 -35.44 -1.94 -9.21
C ASP A 409 -34.34 -1.83 -8.14
N GLY A 410 -34.70 -1.29 -6.97
CA GLY A 410 -33.79 -1.09 -5.85
C GLY A 410 -32.91 0.14 -5.98
N ASN A 411 -33.03 1.00 -6.99
CA ASN A 411 -32.14 2.18 -7.12
C ASN A 411 -32.52 3.31 -6.16
N LEU A 412 -31.53 4.08 -5.69
CA LEU A 412 -31.78 5.30 -4.92
C LEU A 412 -32.53 6.33 -5.78
N VAL A 413 -33.63 6.86 -5.24
CA VAL A 413 -34.39 7.96 -5.87
C VAL A 413 -34.47 9.16 -4.94
N ASN A 414 -34.45 10.37 -5.52
CA ASN A 414 -34.51 11.63 -4.77
C ASN A 414 -35.93 11.93 -4.26
N GLN A 415 -36.45 11.03 -3.43
CA GLN A 415 -37.72 11.16 -2.73
C GLN A 415 -37.48 10.98 -1.24
N LYS A 416 -37.74 12.03 -0.46
CA LYS A 416 -37.41 12.10 0.97
C LYS A 416 -38.48 11.39 1.82
N LYS A 417 -38.05 10.76 2.92
CA LYS A 417 -38.90 10.30 4.04
C LYS A 417 -38.35 10.91 5.34
N SER A 418 -39.22 11.57 6.12
CA SER A 418 -38.83 12.13 7.42
C SER A 418 -38.48 11.02 8.40
N MET A 419 -37.37 11.19 9.11
CA MET A 419 -36.86 10.23 10.10
C MET A 419 -36.95 10.76 11.52
N TRP A 420 -37.26 12.04 11.68
CA TRP A 420 -37.47 12.70 12.96
C TRP A 420 -38.86 13.34 13.05
N PRO A 421 -39.50 13.39 14.24
CA PRO A 421 -40.88 13.89 14.37
C PRO A 421 -41.05 15.38 14.07
N ASP A 422 -39.99 16.17 14.23
CA ASP A 422 -40.01 17.62 14.08
C ASP A 422 -38.69 18.16 13.51
N LYS A 423 -38.55 19.48 13.48
CA LYS A 423 -37.37 20.20 12.95
C LYS A 423 -36.34 20.56 14.03
N SER A 424 -36.24 19.78 15.10
CA SER A 424 -35.28 20.01 16.19
C SER A 424 -33.94 19.31 15.99
N TRP A 425 -33.77 18.49 14.96
CA TRP A 425 -32.58 17.67 14.76
C TRP A 425 -31.38 18.49 14.30
N LYS A 426 -30.47 18.81 15.24
CA LYS A 426 -29.24 19.56 14.97
C LYS A 426 -28.06 18.89 15.66
N LYS A 427 -27.25 18.19 14.88
CA LYS A 427 -26.08 17.42 15.30
C LYS A 427 -24.84 17.88 14.54
N LYS A 428 -23.70 17.86 15.23
CA LYS A 428 -22.39 18.12 14.66
C LYS A 428 -21.93 16.92 13.82
N PHE A 429 -22.07 15.72 14.38
CA PHE A 429 -21.72 14.46 13.71
C PHE A 429 -22.84 13.43 13.89
N ILE A 430 -22.94 12.54 12.90
CA ILE A 430 -23.83 11.38 12.89
C ILE A 430 -23.00 10.20 12.42
N ALA A 431 -23.06 9.10 13.17
CA ALA A 431 -22.58 7.79 12.79
C ALA A 431 -23.73 6.78 12.97
N THR A 432 -23.75 5.77 12.13
CA THR A 432 -24.80 4.74 12.11
C THR A 432 -24.19 3.36 12.32
N GLY A 433 -25.01 2.44 12.84
CA GLY A 433 -24.66 1.05 13.12
C GLY A 433 -25.60 0.47 14.18
N ASP A 434 -25.61 -0.86 14.31
CA ASP A 434 -26.42 -1.57 15.32
C ASP A 434 -25.75 -1.51 16.71
N PHE A 435 -25.83 -0.35 17.35
CA PHE A 435 -25.23 -0.11 18.68
C PHE A 435 -26.01 -0.80 19.81
N THR A 436 -27.25 -1.23 19.55
CA THR A 436 -28.14 -1.90 20.51
C THR A 436 -28.25 -3.41 20.31
N GLY A 437 -27.63 -3.96 19.27
CA GLY A 437 -27.64 -5.40 18.96
C GLY A 437 -29.02 -5.93 18.57
N ASP A 438 -29.91 -5.07 18.09
CA ASP A 438 -31.30 -5.43 17.76
C ASP A 438 -31.54 -5.69 16.27
N GLY A 439 -30.45 -5.68 15.50
CA GLY A 439 -30.39 -5.90 14.07
C GLY A 439 -30.95 -4.73 13.27
N ARG A 440 -30.97 -3.51 13.80
CA ARG A 440 -31.34 -2.30 13.07
C ARG A 440 -30.30 -1.23 13.30
N ASP A 441 -30.08 -0.40 12.29
CA ASP A 441 -29.21 0.75 12.45
C ASP A 441 -29.80 1.73 13.47
N ASP A 442 -28.96 2.07 14.45
CA ASP A 442 -29.14 3.16 15.37
C ASP A 442 -28.33 4.38 14.90
N ILE A 443 -28.55 5.53 15.54
CA ILE A 443 -27.70 6.71 15.34
C ILE A 443 -26.91 7.03 16.62
N ALA A 444 -25.59 7.07 16.51
CA ALA A 444 -24.73 7.77 17.44
C ALA A 444 -24.51 9.20 16.94
N ALA A 445 -24.93 10.20 17.72
CA ALA A 445 -24.82 11.60 17.31
C ALA A 445 -24.16 12.49 18.36
N VAL A 446 -23.29 13.38 17.88
CA VAL A 446 -22.60 14.39 18.69
C VAL A 446 -23.32 15.72 18.55
N ALA A 447 -23.73 16.33 19.67
CA ALA A 447 -24.28 17.68 19.66
C ALA A 447 -23.18 18.75 19.57
N ALA A 448 -23.57 20.00 19.30
CA ALA A 448 -22.63 21.12 19.21
C ALA A 448 -21.80 21.33 20.49
N ASP A 449 -22.35 20.95 21.65
CA ASP A 449 -21.66 21.04 22.93
C ASP A 449 -20.74 19.85 23.22
N GLY A 450 -20.64 18.87 22.31
CA GLY A 450 -19.79 17.68 22.46
C GLY A 450 -20.41 16.51 23.20
N SER A 451 -21.70 16.59 23.58
CA SER A 451 -22.40 15.42 24.14
C SER A 451 -22.65 14.36 23.06
N LEU A 452 -22.29 13.11 23.36
CA LEU A 452 -22.59 11.94 22.51
C LEU A 452 -23.83 11.22 23.03
N SER A 453 -24.80 11.02 22.14
CA SER A 453 -26.06 10.32 22.43
C SER A 453 -26.38 9.26 21.37
N LEU A 454 -26.97 8.15 21.82
CA LEU A 454 -27.52 7.07 21.02
C LEU A 454 -29.02 7.28 20.81
N TYR A 455 -29.47 7.13 19.58
CA TYR A 455 -30.86 7.18 19.16
C TYR A 455 -31.24 5.83 18.55
N PRO A 456 -31.91 4.94 19.31
CA PRO A 456 -32.20 3.59 18.85
C PRO A 456 -33.15 3.55 17.65
N GLY A 457 -32.92 2.60 16.74
CA GLY A 457 -33.71 2.36 15.53
C GLY A 457 -35.01 1.61 15.80
N LYS A 458 -36.09 2.06 15.16
CA LYS A 458 -37.43 1.45 15.24
C LYS A 458 -37.71 0.56 14.04
N ALA A 459 -38.66 -0.36 14.21
CA ALA A 459 -39.13 -1.23 13.14
C ALA A 459 -39.80 -0.48 11.96
N ASP A 460 -40.30 0.74 12.18
CA ASP A 460 -40.86 1.60 11.11
C ASP A 460 -39.78 2.40 10.35
N GLY A 461 -38.51 2.19 10.71
CA GLY A 461 -37.35 2.88 10.19
C GLY A 461 -37.15 4.28 10.75
N THR A 462 -37.84 4.70 11.81
CA THR A 462 -37.55 5.97 12.52
C THR A 462 -36.72 5.72 13.78
N PHE A 463 -36.51 6.73 14.62
CA PHE A 463 -35.64 6.62 15.81
C PHE A 463 -36.37 6.95 17.12
N ASP A 464 -35.93 6.35 18.21
CA ASP A 464 -36.34 6.67 19.57
C ASP A 464 -35.65 7.92 20.12
N LYS A 465 -36.11 8.39 21.28
CA LYS A 465 -35.46 9.50 21.98
C LYS A 465 -34.03 9.12 22.37
N GLY A 466 -33.13 10.10 22.21
CA GLY A 466 -31.72 9.90 22.50
C GLY A 466 -31.43 9.65 23.98
N ARG A 467 -30.46 8.77 24.25
CA ARG A 467 -29.87 8.54 25.57
C ARG A 467 -28.35 8.71 25.50
N SER A 468 -27.72 9.12 26.60
CA SER A 468 -26.27 9.38 26.62
C SER A 468 -25.45 8.09 26.43
N MET A 469 -24.43 8.13 25.57
CA MET A 469 -23.45 7.03 25.39
C MET A 469 -22.14 7.26 26.16
N SER A 470 -21.83 8.51 26.50
CA SER A 470 -20.59 8.85 27.17
C SER A 470 -20.81 9.93 28.22
N SER A 471 -20.05 9.86 29.32
CA SER A 471 -20.06 10.89 30.34
C SER A 471 -19.30 12.12 29.84
N GLY A 472 -20.01 13.24 29.67
CA GLY A 472 -19.39 14.55 29.42
C GLY A 472 -19.50 15.04 27.98
N LYS A 473 -18.55 15.90 27.59
CA LYS A 473 -18.58 16.76 26.39
C LYS A 473 -17.30 16.65 25.54
N SER A 474 -16.54 15.57 25.72
CA SER A 474 -15.21 15.37 25.12
C SER A 474 -15.22 15.19 23.60
N TRP A 475 -16.39 14.98 22.98
CA TRP A 475 -16.50 14.76 21.53
C TRP A 475 -16.54 16.06 20.71
N ALA A 476 -16.60 17.22 21.38
CA ALA A 476 -16.71 18.53 20.71
C ALA A 476 -15.52 18.83 19.78
N THR A 477 -14.32 18.38 20.12
CA THR A 477 -13.08 18.69 19.39
C THR A 477 -12.78 17.71 18.26
N ASN A 478 -13.53 16.61 18.15
CA ASN A 478 -13.37 15.69 17.02
C ASN A 478 -13.73 16.40 15.70
N ARG A 479 -13.09 15.93 14.64
CA ARG A 479 -13.27 16.34 13.24
C ARG A 479 -14.29 15.47 12.51
N ALA A 480 -14.40 14.20 12.89
CA ALA A 480 -15.41 13.27 12.38
C ALA A 480 -15.70 12.15 13.41
N VAL A 481 -16.85 11.48 13.25
CA VAL A 481 -17.22 10.27 13.99
C VAL A 481 -17.78 9.27 12.98
N LEU A 482 -17.33 8.01 13.09
CA LEU A 482 -17.66 6.89 12.22
C LEU A 482 -18.24 5.75 13.05
N GLY A 483 -19.12 4.95 12.46
CA GLY A 483 -19.69 3.75 13.07
C GLY A 483 -19.40 2.52 12.21
N GLY A 484 -19.32 1.36 12.86
CA GLY A 484 -19.10 0.06 12.22
C GLY A 484 -18.47 -0.93 13.20
N ASP A 485 -18.36 -2.19 12.84
CA ASP A 485 -17.70 -3.24 13.63
C ASP A 485 -16.20 -3.29 13.29
N PHE A 486 -15.35 -2.56 14.02
CA PHE A 486 -13.92 -2.44 13.68
C PHE A 486 -13.09 -3.64 14.18
N ASN A 487 -13.56 -4.36 15.19
CA ASN A 487 -12.87 -5.52 15.76
C ASN A 487 -13.42 -6.88 15.27
N GLY A 488 -14.55 -6.88 14.56
CA GLY A 488 -15.19 -8.06 14.00
C GLY A 488 -15.93 -8.91 15.04
N ASP A 489 -16.38 -8.30 16.15
CA ASP A 489 -17.06 -9.02 17.24
C ASP A 489 -18.59 -9.07 17.09
N GLY A 490 -19.11 -8.45 16.04
CA GLY A 490 -20.53 -8.39 15.70
C GLY A 490 -21.30 -7.25 16.39
N ASN A 491 -20.65 -6.43 17.21
CA ASN A 491 -21.25 -5.23 17.80
C ASN A 491 -20.76 -3.98 17.08
N ALA A 492 -21.65 -3.01 16.85
CA ALA A 492 -21.22 -1.74 16.29
C ALA A 492 -20.38 -0.94 17.30
N ASP A 493 -19.24 -0.45 16.82
CA ASP A 493 -18.28 0.39 17.52
C ASP A 493 -18.31 1.82 16.99
N LEU A 494 -17.57 2.73 17.65
CA LEU A 494 -17.28 4.05 17.13
C LEU A 494 -15.80 4.26 16.84
N ALA A 495 -15.50 5.00 15.77
CA ALA A 495 -14.21 5.63 15.56
C ALA A 495 -14.35 7.16 15.52
N ALA A 496 -13.34 7.89 15.97
CA ALA A 496 -13.30 9.34 15.94
C ALA A 496 -11.97 9.83 15.37
N LEU A 497 -12.05 10.73 14.39
CA LEU A 497 -10.91 11.52 13.96
C LEU A 497 -10.76 12.71 14.91
N THR A 498 -9.65 12.76 15.65
CA THR A 498 -9.40 13.80 16.65
C THR A 498 -8.93 15.10 15.99
N ALA A 499 -8.94 16.20 16.74
CA ALA A 499 -8.34 17.46 16.29
C ALA A 499 -6.86 17.34 15.88
N SER A 500 -6.11 16.38 16.43
CA SER A 500 -4.71 16.13 16.10
C SER A 500 -4.50 15.28 14.84
N GLY A 501 -5.58 14.78 14.19
CA GLY A 501 -5.47 13.86 13.06
C GLY A 501 -5.28 12.39 13.47
N ASP A 502 -5.38 12.08 14.77
CA ASP A 502 -5.36 10.70 15.23
C ASP A 502 -6.73 10.05 15.03
N LEU A 503 -6.74 8.76 14.70
CA LEU A 503 -7.94 7.93 14.72
C LEU A 503 -8.01 7.19 16.05
N ARG A 504 -9.14 7.33 16.75
CA ARG A 504 -9.42 6.62 18.00
C ARG A 504 -10.64 5.73 17.84
N TRP A 505 -10.51 4.47 18.21
CA TRP A 505 -11.59 3.48 18.23
C TRP A 505 -12.12 3.27 19.64
N TYR A 506 -13.43 3.11 19.77
CA TYR A 506 -14.18 2.87 21.01
C TYR A 506 -15.07 1.64 20.79
N ALA A 507 -14.67 0.51 21.39
CA ALA A 507 -15.41 -0.75 21.26
C ALA A 507 -16.83 -0.63 21.85
N GLY A 508 -17.84 -1.08 21.12
CA GLY A 508 -19.22 -1.19 21.55
C GLY A 508 -19.47 -2.42 22.41
N ASP A 509 -20.51 -2.38 23.23
CA ASP A 509 -20.95 -3.53 24.05
C ASP A 509 -22.25 -4.19 23.55
N GLY A 510 -22.73 -3.75 22.37
CA GLY A 510 -24.02 -4.17 21.79
C GLY A 510 -25.24 -3.74 22.61
N LYS A 511 -25.09 -2.83 23.58
CA LYS A 511 -26.17 -2.33 24.45
C LYS A 511 -26.19 -0.80 24.52
N GLY A 512 -25.39 -0.14 23.68
CA GLY A 512 -25.22 1.31 23.58
C GLY A 512 -24.13 1.89 24.47
N GLY A 513 -23.33 1.05 25.12
CA GLY A 513 -22.13 1.44 25.87
C GLY A 513 -20.88 1.41 25.00
N LEU A 514 -19.86 2.17 25.43
CA LEU A 514 -18.55 2.24 24.77
C LEU A 514 -17.43 2.00 25.78
N ALA A 515 -16.42 1.24 25.37
CA ALA A 515 -15.16 1.11 26.09
C ALA A 515 -14.31 2.38 26.01
N ALA A 516 -13.23 2.42 26.80
CA ALA A 516 -12.25 3.49 26.70
C ALA A 516 -11.56 3.47 25.32
N GLY A 517 -11.44 4.64 24.70
CA GLY A 517 -10.91 4.74 23.34
C GLY A 517 -9.43 4.35 23.25
N LYS A 518 -9.06 3.67 22.16
CA LYS A 518 -7.68 3.27 21.81
C LYS A 518 -7.25 3.92 20.49
N GLY A 519 -5.95 4.12 20.29
CA GLY A 519 -5.43 4.61 19.01
C GLY A 519 -5.51 3.52 17.94
N MET A 520 -5.95 3.89 16.74
CA MET A 520 -6.03 2.97 15.60
C MET A 520 -4.75 2.98 14.75
N TRP A 521 -3.97 4.07 14.78
CA TRP A 521 -2.67 4.09 14.13
C TRP A 521 -1.71 3.16 14.87
N PRO A 522 -1.10 2.18 14.17
CA PRO A 522 -0.22 1.23 14.83
C PRO A 522 1.10 1.92 15.22
N ALA A 523 1.68 1.50 16.34
CA ALA A 523 2.99 1.98 16.77
C ALA A 523 4.11 1.35 15.92
N VAL A 524 5.15 2.14 15.61
CA VAL A 524 6.35 1.68 14.89
C VAL A 524 7.45 1.29 15.86
#